data_AF-A0A524IID8-F1
#
_entry.id   AF-A0A524IID8-F1
#
_cell.length_a   1.000
_cell.length_b   1.000
_cell.length_c   1.000
_cell.angle_alpha   90.00
_cell.angle_beta   90.00
_cell.angle_gamma   90.00
#
_symmetry.space_group_name_H-M   'P 1'
#
loop_
_entity.id
_entity.type
_entity.pdbx_description
1 polymer ?
#
loop_
_entity_poly.entity_id
_entity_poly.type
_entity_poly.pdbx_seq_one_letter_code
_entity_poly.pdbx_strand_id
1 'polypeptide(L)' 'YFVLEGSGTFQVGTESQILEEGQGTMAPAGEEHGVVNHTKQRLRVLVFMAPNPG' A
#
# COMPACT_ATOMS: atom_id res chain seq x y z
N TYR A 1 -3.84 1.53 -2.36
CA TYR A 1 -2.69 0.74 -2.80
C TYR A 1 -3.15 -0.54 -3.46
N PHE A 2 -2.58 -0.89 -4.61
CA PHE A 2 -2.81 -2.18 -5.26
C PHE A 2 -1.48 -2.79 -5.68
N VAL A 3 -1.19 -4.01 -5.25
CA VAL A 3 0.11 -4.66 -5.50
C VAL A 3 0.10 -5.30 -6.88
N LEU A 4 1.02 -4.84 -7.73
CA LEU A 4 1.21 -5.37 -9.08
C LEU A 4 2.27 -6.48 -9.13
N GLU A 5 3.19 -6.51 -8.18
CA GLU A 5 4.30 -7.46 -8.14
C GLU A 5 4.90 -7.46 -6.72
N GLY A 6 5.19 -8.64 -6.18
CA GLY A 6 5.87 -8.81 -4.89
C GLY A 6 4.94 -8.76 -3.67
N SER A 7 5.53 -8.48 -2.51
CA SER A 7 4.83 -8.43 -1.23
C SER A 7 5.34 -7.27 -0.37
N GLY A 8 4.43 -6.60 0.34
CA GLY A 8 4.74 -5.44 1.17
C GLY A 8 3.84 -5.37 2.40
N THR A 9 4.32 -4.72 3.46
CA THR A 9 3.51 -4.39 4.63
C THR A 9 2.89 -3.02 4.43
N PHE A 10 1.57 -2.97 4.51
CA PHE A 10 0.77 -1.76 4.34
C PHE A 10 0.15 -1.38 5.68
N GLN A 11 0.45 -0.15 6.11
CA GLN A 11 -0.18 0.47 7.27
C GLN A 11 -1.27 1.42 6.77
N VAL A 12 -2.48 1.31 7.33
CA VAL A 12 -3.58 2.26 7.15
C VAL A 12 -4.25 2.47 8.50
N GLY A 13 -4.19 3.69 9.03
CA GLY A 13 -4.67 3.99 10.37
C GLY A 13 -3.94 3.12 11.40
N THR A 14 -4.67 2.29 12.14
CA THR A 14 -4.12 1.33 13.11
C THR A 14 -3.92 -0.07 12.52
N GLU A 15 -4.40 -0.33 11.31
CA GLU A 15 -4.31 -1.64 10.68
C GLU A 15 -3.00 -1.83 9.91
N SER A 16 -2.32 -2.93 10.18
CA SER A 16 -1.13 -3.37 9.45
C SER A 16 -1.39 -4.73 8.82
N GLN A 17 -1.17 -4.85 7.52
CA GLN A 17 -1.36 -6.12 6.81
C GLN A 17 -0.31 -6.31 5.72
N ILE A 18 0.00 -7.56 5.43
CA ILE A 18 0.80 -7.92 4.25
C ILE A 18 -0.16 -8.03 3.07
N LEU A 19 0.16 -7.31 1.99
CA LEU A 19 -0.50 -7.48 0.70
C LEU A 19 0.46 -8.08 -0.31
N GLU A 20 -0.06 -9.03 -1.08
CA GLU A 20 0.61 -9.73 -2.17
C GLU A 20 0.02 -9.33 -3.53
N GLU A 21 0.62 -9.81 -4.61
CA GLU A 21 0.17 -9.54 -5.97
C GLU A 21 -1.34 -9.77 -6.16
N GLY A 22 -2.00 -8.78 -6.77
CA GLY A 22 -3.46 -8.80 -6.99
C GLY A 22 -4.28 -8.33 -5.79
N GLN A 23 -3.67 -8.07 -4.63
CA GLN A 23 -4.35 -7.53 -3.46
C GLN A 23 -4.21 -6.02 -3.36
N GLY A 24 -5.16 -5.40 -2.64
CA GLY A 24 -5.16 -3.96 -2.44
C GLY A 24 -5.88 -3.55 -1.17
N THR A 25 -5.56 -2.34 -0.71
CA THR A 25 -6.24 -1.67 0.38
C THR A 25 -6.47 -0.20 0.03
N MET A 26 -7.47 0.41 0.65
CA MET A 26 -7.72 1.86 0.54
C MET A 26 -7.20 2.56 1.79
N ALA A 27 -6.56 3.72 1.59
CA ALA A 27 -6.23 4.63 2.67
C ALA A 27 -7.27 5.76 2.66
N PRO A 28 -8.20 5.82 3.65
CA PRO A 28 -9.15 6.91 3.76
C PRO A 28 -8.45 8.26 3.97
N ALA A 29 -9.12 9.34 3.58
CA ALA A 29 -8.60 10.69 3.80
C ALA A 29 -8.43 10.97 5.31
N GLY A 30 -7.28 11.52 5.68
CA GLY A 30 -6.96 11.84 7.08
C GLY A 30 -6.37 10.67 7.88
N GLU A 31 -6.32 9.46 7.33
CA GLU A 31 -5.63 8.33 7.96
C GLU A 31 -4.16 8.27 7.54
N GLU A 32 -3.29 8.12 8.53
CA GLU A 32 -1.87 7.85 8.29
C GLU A 32 -1.74 6.53 7.52
N HIS A 33 -0.93 6.55 6.47
CA HIS A 33 -0.73 5.40 5.63
C HIS A 33 0.71 5.29 5.15
N GLY A 34 1.19 4.06 5.01
CA GLY A 34 2.57 3.79 4.65
C GLY A 34 2.76 2.41 4.04
N VAL A 35 3.88 2.24 3.34
CA VAL A 35 4.26 0.98 2.69
C VAL A 35 5.71 0.68 3.03
N VAL A 36 5.96 -0.54 3.52
CA VAL A 36 7.31 -1.06 3.74
C VAL A 36 7.49 -2.32 2.90
N ASN A 37 8.50 -2.33 2.03
CA ASN A 37 8.95 -3.58 1.43
C ASN A 37 9.76 -4.36 2.47
N HIS A 38 9.12 -5.32 3.14
CA HIS A 38 9.76 -6.16 4.16
C HIS A 38 10.58 -7.31 3.54
N THR A 39 10.62 -7.42 2.21
CA THR A 39 11.33 -8.47 1.48
C THR A 39 12.59 -7.93 0.79
N LYS A 40 13.43 -8.84 0.27
CA LYS A 40 14.55 -8.49 -0.62
C LYS A 40 14.15 -8.43 -2.10
N GLN A 41 12.92 -8.83 -2.43
CA GLN A 41 12.41 -8.84 -3.79
C GLN A 41 11.84 -7.48 -4.16
N ARG A 42 11.67 -7.23 -5.46
CA ARG A 42 11.05 -6.00 -5.92
C ARG A 42 9.57 -5.97 -5.51
N LEU A 43 9.13 -4.83 -5.02
CA LEU A 43 7.72 -4.52 -4.76
C LEU A 43 7.28 -3.42 -5.74
N ARG A 44 6.19 -3.66 -6.50
CA ARG A 44 5.56 -2.64 -7.35
C ARG A 44 4.11 -2.45 -6.93
N VAL A 45 3.75 -1.18 -6.72
CA VAL A 45 2.44 -0.80 -6.22
C VAL A 45 1.85 0.27 -7.11
N LEU A 46 0.60 0.09 -7.52
CA LEU A 46 -0.20 1.12 -8.16
C LEU A 46 -0.91 1.93 -7.07
N VAL A 47 -0.75 3.25 -7.14
CA VAL A 47 -1.35 4.21 -6.20
C VAL A 47 -2.31 5.10 -6.95
N PHE A 48 -3.57 5.11 -6.51
CA PHE A 48 -4.59 6.06 -6.94
C PHE A 48 -4.81 7.07 -5.81
N MET A 49 -4.86 8.35 -6.14
CA MET A 49 -5.03 9.43 -5.16
C MET A 49 -6.12 10.38 -5.66
N ALA A 50 -7.06 10.69 -4.77
CA ALA A 50 -8.17 11.60 -5.04
C ALA A 50 -8.44 12.45 -3.78
N PRO A 51 -8.30 13.79 -3.85
CA PRO A 51 -7.79 14.57 -4.98
C PRO A 51 -6.30 14.28 -5.27
N ASN A 52 -5.78 14.78 -6.38
CA ASN A 52 -4.35 14.70 -6.70
C ASN A 52 -3.52 15.28 -5.54
N PRO A 53 -2.43 14.65 -5.08
CA PRO A 53 -1.56 15.26 -4.08
C PRO A 53 -0.92 16.48 -4.72
N GLY A 54 -1.05 17.62 -4.03
CA GLY A 54 -0.33 18.85 -4.36
C GLY A 54 1.15 18.70 -4.09
#